data_AF-A0A9C7SC80-F1
#
_entry.id   AF-A0A9C7SC80-F1
#
_cell.length_a   1.000
_cell.length_b   1.000
_cell.length_c   1.000
_cell.angle_alpha   90.00
_cell.angle_beta   90.00
_cell.angle_gamma   90.00
#
_symmetry.space_group_name_H-M   'P 1'
#
loop_
_entity.id
_entity.type
_entity.pdbx_description
1 polymer ?
#
loop_
_entity_poly.entity_id
_entity_poly.type
_entity_poly.pdbx_seq_one_letter_code
_entity_poly.pdbx_strand_id
1 'polypeptide(L)'
;MNKLADEEQTIANPGIISPKQIIAAVVFAGLALYLATIVPTTEIAWISAILMLTIYLFAFEVVGVDVAAVTIMVLLGLTTFLAPLMGLEQGLVDNKHLFDGFASNAVMSIIAVMIIGAGLDRTGIMGTVAALILKYGGTTEKRIIPIVSATVGVISSFMQNVGAAAL
;
A
#
# COMPACT_ATOMS: atom_id res chain seq x y z
N MET A 1 17.48 -13.18 37.94
CA MET A 1 16.14 -12.55 37.83
C MET A 1 16.35 -11.06 37.62
N ASN A 2 16.14 -10.57 36.39
CA ASN A 2 15.94 -9.15 35.99
C ASN A 2 16.26 -8.95 34.49
N LYS A 3 15.75 -9.83 33.62
CA LYS A 3 15.80 -9.63 32.15
C LYS A 3 14.42 -9.60 31.50
N LEU A 4 13.36 -9.59 32.33
CA LEU A 4 11.96 -9.64 31.87
C LEU A 4 11.23 -8.29 32.09
N ALA A 5 11.93 -7.27 32.59
CA ALA A 5 11.32 -5.96 32.90
C ALA A 5 11.62 -4.87 31.85
N ASP A 6 12.53 -5.12 30.92
CA ASP A 6 12.96 -4.13 29.92
C ASP A 6 12.18 -4.21 28.59
N GLU A 7 11.31 -5.21 28.42
CA GLU A 7 10.49 -5.36 27.20
C GLU A 7 9.15 -4.58 27.27
N GLU A 8 8.74 -4.11 28.45
CA GLU A 8 7.44 -3.43 28.65
C GLU A 8 7.48 -1.89 28.48
N GLN A 9 8.66 -1.30 28.23
CA GLN A 9 8.83 0.17 28.17
C GLN A 9 9.16 0.74 26.78
N THR A 10 8.71 0.08 25.71
CA THR A 10 8.60 0.75 24.39
C THR A 10 7.14 0.87 23.99
N ILE A 11 6.31 1.45 24.86
CA ILE A 11 5.07 2.07 24.41
C ILE A 11 5.51 3.28 23.58
N ALA A 12 5.58 3.08 22.26
CA ALA A 12 5.79 4.17 21.32
C ALA A 12 4.78 5.27 21.62
N ASN A 13 5.29 6.45 21.99
CA ASN A 13 4.49 7.60 22.41
C ASN A 13 3.42 7.89 21.32
N PRO A 14 2.12 7.69 21.60
CA PRO A 14 1.09 7.92 20.61
C PRO A 14 0.77 9.42 20.65
N GLY A 15 1.36 10.16 19.71
CA GLY A 15 1.03 11.55 19.53
C GLY A 15 2.25 12.43 19.60
N ILE A 16 2.73 12.81 18.42
CA ILE A 16 2.72 14.18 17.92
C ILE A 16 3.05 14.03 16.43
N ILE A 17 2.14 14.49 15.57
CA ILE A 17 2.39 14.59 14.12
C ILE A 17 3.72 15.34 13.95
N SER A 18 4.68 14.72 13.26
CA SER A 18 6.01 15.31 13.13
C SER A 18 5.93 16.65 12.39
N PRO A 19 6.86 17.61 12.64
CA PRO A 19 6.87 18.88 11.92
C PRO A 19 6.90 18.70 10.39
N LYS A 20 7.55 17.63 9.90
CA LYS A 20 7.58 17.27 8.48
C LYS A 20 6.20 16.86 7.96
N GLN A 21 5.45 16.07 8.74
CA GLN A 21 4.07 15.69 8.39
C GLN A 21 3.16 16.91 8.39
N ILE A 22 3.32 17.86 9.32
CA ILE A 22 2.54 19.11 9.33
C ILE A 22 2.82 19.94 8.07
N ILE A 23 4.10 20.14 7.73
CA ILE A 23 4.49 20.87 6.51
C ILE A 23 3.93 20.17 5.27
N ALA A 24 4.06 18.84 5.19
CA ALA A 24 3.50 18.06 4.11
C ALA A 24 1.98 18.19 4.03
N ALA A 25 1.27 18.17 5.16
CA ALA A 25 -0.18 18.35 5.20
C ALA A 25 -0.59 19.72 4.62
N VAL A 26 0.13 20.79 4.97
CA VAL A 26 -0.13 22.12 4.41
C VAL A 26 0.12 22.15 2.90
N VAL A 27 1.22 21.54 2.44
CA VAL A 27 1.53 21.45 1.01
C VAL A 27 0.48 20.65 0.25
N PHE A 28 0.09 19.48 0.75
CA PHE A 28 -0.92 18.62 0.12
C PHE A 28 -2.30 19.26 0.13
N ALA A 29 -2.68 19.96 1.21
CA ALA A 29 -3.93 20.71 1.27
C ALA A 29 -3.92 21.88 0.28
N GLY A 30 -2.83 22.64 0.21
CA GLY A 30 -2.67 23.71 -0.78
C GLY A 30 -2.76 23.19 -2.22
N LEU A 31 -2.13 22.05 -2.50
CA LEU A 31 -2.19 21.43 -3.83
C LEU A 31 -3.57 20.87 -4.16
N ALA A 32 -4.28 20.28 -3.18
CA ALA A 32 -5.66 19.84 -3.36
C ALA A 32 -6.61 21.02 -3.65
N LEU A 33 -6.47 22.13 -2.93
CA LEU A 33 -7.23 23.36 -3.19
C LEU A 33 -6.91 23.94 -4.57
N TYR A 34 -5.64 23.98 -4.95
CA TYR A 34 -5.23 24.42 -6.28
C TYR A 34 -5.86 23.55 -7.38
N LEU A 35 -5.78 22.22 -7.24
CA LEU A 35 -6.41 21.29 -8.19
C LEU A 35 -7.92 21.49 -8.27
N ALA A 36 -8.60 21.71 -7.13
CA ALA A 36 -10.03 21.97 -7.10
C ALA A 36 -10.45 23.20 -7.92
N THR A 37 -9.56 24.17 -8.14
CA THR A 37 -9.84 25.35 -9.00
C THR A 37 -9.63 25.11 -10.49
N ILE A 38 -8.85 24.10 -10.87
CA ILE A 38 -8.51 23.80 -12.27
C ILE A 38 -9.45 22.75 -12.86
N VAL A 39 -9.92 21.85 -12.01
CA VAL A 39 -10.75 20.72 -12.39
C VAL A 39 -12.15 21.20 -12.82
N PRO A 40 -12.73 20.62 -13.89
CA PRO A 40 -13.97 21.12 -14.48
C PRO A 40 -15.25 20.78 -13.70
N THR A 41 -15.24 19.77 -12.83
CA THR A 41 -16.44 19.33 -12.10
C THR A 41 -16.19 19.17 -10.60
N THR A 42 -17.23 19.37 -9.81
CA THR A 42 -17.20 19.28 -8.34
C THR A 42 -16.87 17.86 -7.88
N GLU A 43 -17.33 16.84 -8.60
CA GLU A 43 -17.03 15.42 -8.34
C GLU A 43 -15.52 15.17 -8.42
N ILE A 44 -14.88 15.60 -9.51
CA ILE A 44 -13.46 15.39 -9.73
C ILE A 44 -12.65 16.20 -8.71
N ALA A 45 -13.13 17.37 -8.27
CA ALA A 45 -12.47 18.16 -7.23
C ALA A 45 -12.44 17.39 -5.89
N TRP A 46 -13.56 16.80 -5.48
CA TRP A 46 -13.62 15.97 -4.27
C TRP A 46 -12.81 14.68 -4.38
N ILE A 47 -12.88 13.97 -5.51
CA ILE A 47 -12.06 12.77 -5.76
C ILE A 47 -10.57 13.13 -5.67
N SER A 48 -10.16 14.25 -6.27
CA SER A 48 -8.77 14.71 -6.23
C SER A 48 -8.33 15.05 -4.81
N ALA A 49 -9.20 15.69 -4.01
CA ALA A 49 -8.91 15.97 -2.60
C ALA A 49 -8.74 14.69 -1.77
N ILE A 50 -9.62 13.69 -1.96
CA ILE A 50 -9.52 12.39 -1.29
C ILE A 50 -8.27 11.63 -1.75
N LEU A 51 -7.92 11.70 -3.04
CA LEU A 51 -6.70 11.08 -3.57
C LEU A 51 -5.45 11.71 -2.96
N MET A 52 -5.39 13.03 -2.89
CA MET A 52 -4.31 13.76 -2.23
C MET A 52 -4.20 13.39 -0.75
N LEU A 53 -5.33 13.30 -0.04
CA LEU A 53 -5.37 12.81 1.34
C LEU A 53 -4.81 11.38 1.44
N THR A 54 -5.23 10.48 0.55
CA THR A 54 -4.79 9.08 0.53
C THR A 54 -3.28 8.98 0.33
N ILE A 55 -2.73 9.70 -0.65
CA ILE A 55 -1.29 9.75 -0.92
C ILE A 55 -0.55 10.31 0.30
N TYR A 56 -1.04 11.38 0.92
CA TYR A 56 -0.43 11.95 2.13
C TYR A 56 -0.38 10.94 3.29
N LEU A 57 -1.51 10.26 3.58
CA LEU A 57 -1.58 9.29 4.66
C LEU A 57 -0.61 8.11 4.45
N PHE A 58 -0.50 7.61 3.22
CA PHE A 58 0.41 6.50 2.90
C PHE A 58 1.88 6.93 2.79
N ALA A 59 2.19 8.02 2.09
CA ALA A 59 3.58 8.41 1.84
C ALA A 59 4.33 8.86 3.11
N PHE A 60 3.60 9.40 4.09
CA PHE A 60 4.17 9.86 5.36
C PHE A 60 3.84 8.95 6.53
N GLU A 61 3.20 7.80 6.28
CA GLU A 61 2.82 6.79 7.27
C GLU A 61 2.19 7.42 8.53
N VAL A 62 1.27 8.37 8.33
CA VAL A 62 0.71 9.20 9.42
C VAL A 62 -0.08 8.34 10.40
N VAL A 63 -0.76 7.33 9.87
CA VAL A 63 -1.44 6.26 10.60
C VAL A 63 -1.07 4.94 9.92
N GLY A 64 -1.28 3.81 10.61
CA GLY A 64 -1.06 2.49 10.03
C GLY A 64 -1.84 2.30 8.71
N VAL A 65 -1.25 1.56 7.76
CA VAL A 65 -1.78 1.39 6.40
C VAL A 65 -3.23 0.90 6.42
N ASP A 66 -3.56 -0.03 7.32
CA ASP A 66 -4.93 -0.54 7.46
C ASP A 66 -5.92 0.53 7.94
N VAL A 67 -5.50 1.34 8.92
CA VAL A 67 -6.33 2.44 9.46
C VAL A 67 -6.54 3.50 8.38
N ALA A 68 -5.50 3.87 7.63
CA ALA A 68 -5.62 4.79 6.51
C ALA A 68 -6.59 4.25 5.45
N ALA A 69 -6.44 2.99 5.03
CA ALA A 69 -7.29 2.38 4.01
C ALA A 69 -8.77 2.35 4.44
N VAL A 70 -9.06 1.92 5.67
CA VAL A 70 -10.43 1.93 6.21
C VAL A 70 -10.96 3.36 6.33
N THR A 71 -10.14 4.32 6.75
CA THR A 71 -10.54 5.73 6.83
C THR A 71 -10.98 6.26 5.46
N ILE A 72 -10.19 6.04 4.41
CA ILE A 72 -10.52 6.48 3.04
C ILE A 72 -11.79 5.79 2.54
N MET A 73 -11.94 4.49 2.78
CA MET A 73 -13.14 3.74 2.38
C MET A 73 -14.39 4.28 3.08
N VAL A 74 -14.32 4.55 4.38
CA VAL A 74 -15.42 5.14 5.13
C VAL A 74 -15.74 6.55 4.62
N LEU A 75 -14.73 7.38 4.35
CA LEU A 75 -14.94 8.71 3.77
C LEU A 75 -15.65 8.63 2.41
N LEU A 76 -15.24 7.70 1.53
CA LEU A 76 -15.90 7.47 0.25
C LEU A 76 -17.36 7.05 0.42
N GLY A 77 -17.66 6.09 1.32
CA GLY A 77 -19.04 5.68 1.60
C GLY A 77 -19.90 6.81 2.20
N LEU A 78 -19.33 7.62 3.10
CA LEU A 78 -20.00 8.76 3.72
C LEU A 78 -20.34 9.87 2.72
N THR A 79 -19.65 9.95 1.57
CA THR A 79 -19.99 10.93 0.53
C THR A 79 -21.41 10.76 0.00
N THR A 80 -21.98 9.56 0.05
CA THR A 80 -23.39 9.33 -0.31
C THR A 80 -24.34 10.08 0.61
N PHE A 81 -24.03 10.15 1.90
CA PHE A 81 -24.82 10.89 2.88
C PHE A 81 -24.57 12.39 2.82
N LEU A 82 -23.32 12.79 2.57
CA LEU A 82 -22.89 14.19 2.51
C LEU A 82 -23.12 14.85 1.14
N ALA A 83 -23.53 14.10 0.12
CA ALA A 83 -23.73 14.59 -1.25
C ALA A 83 -24.51 15.91 -1.35
N PRO A 84 -25.67 16.10 -0.65
CA PRO A 84 -26.41 17.36 -0.71
C PRO A 84 -25.63 18.58 -0.17
N LEU A 85 -24.74 18.37 0.82
CA LEU A 85 -23.89 19.41 1.39
C LEU A 85 -22.66 19.70 0.53
N MET A 86 -22.24 18.72 -0.27
CA MET A 86 -21.06 18.78 -1.14
C MET A 86 -21.36 19.33 -2.53
N GLY A 87 -22.64 19.61 -2.83
CA GLY A 87 -23.11 20.06 -4.14
C GLY A 87 -23.15 18.94 -5.19
N LEU A 88 -23.31 17.69 -4.75
CA LEU A 88 -23.32 16.50 -5.59
C LEU A 88 -24.75 15.93 -5.67
N GLU A 89 -25.15 15.42 -6.83
CA GLU A 89 -26.44 14.74 -7.00
C GLU A 89 -26.47 13.35 -6.34
N GLN A 90 -25.30 12.70 -6.26
CA GLN A 90 -25.11 11.38 -5.68
C GLN A 90 -23.74 11.29 -5.01
N GLY A 91 -23.53 10.25 -4.19
CA GLY A 91 -22.21 9.96 -3.62
C GLY A 91 -21.16 9.72 -4.70
N LEU A 92 -19.88 9.92 -4.34
CA LEU A 92 -18.77 9.73 -5.28
C LEU A 92 -18.58 8.26 -5.70
N VAL A 93 -19.03 7.33 -4.86
CA VAL A 93 -18.96 5.89 -5.09
C VAL A 93 -20.27 5.25 -4.62
N ASP A 94 -20.83 4.32 -5.41
CA ASP A 94 -21.97 3.52 -4.97
C ASP A 94 -21.54 2.58 -3.83
N ASN A 95 -22.29 2.60 -2.73
CA ASN A 95 -22.07 1.74 -1.57
C ASN A 95 -22.04 0.25 -1.93
N LYS A 96 -22.73 -0.18 -3.00
CA LYS A 96 -22.70 -1.57 -3.48
C LYS A 96 -21.33 -1.96 -4.05
N HIS A 97 -20.60 -0.99 -4.61
CA HIS A 97 -19.31 -1.18 -5.28
C HIS A 97 -18.12 -0.71 -4.43
N LEU A 98 -18.37 -0.20 -3.22
CA LEU A 98 -17.36 0.34 -2.31
C LEU A 98 -16.26 -0.71 -1.96
N PHE A 99 -16.63 -1.99 -1.94
CA PHE A 99 -15.75 -3.10 -1.59
C PHE A 99 -15.14 -3.82 -2.80
N ASP A 100 -15.48 -3.44 -4.03
CA ASP A 100 -15.05 -4.14 -5.24
C ASP A 100 -13.52 -4.18 -5.38
N GLY A 101 -12.82 -3.19 -4.82
CA GLY A 101 -11.35 -3.15 -4.76
C GLY A 101 -10.73 -4.39 -4.10
N PHE A 102 -11.39 -4.98 -3.10
CA PHE A 102 -10.93 -6.20 -2.42
C PHE A 102 -11.00 -7.45 -3.31
N ALA A 103 -11.92 -7.46 -4.29
CA ALA A 103 -12.07 -8.53 -5.26
C ALA A 103 -11.29 -8.26 -6.56
N SER A 104 -10.43 -7.25 -6.59
CA SER A 104 -9.67 -6.91 -7.79
C SER A 104 -8.65 -8.00 -8.14
N ASN A 105 -8.35 -8.13 -9.45
CA ASN A 105 -7.34 -9.07 -9.94
C ASN A 105 -5.99 -8.88 -9.25
N ALA A 106 -5.63 -7.63 -8.91
CA ALA A 106 -4.40 -7.31 -8.20
C ALA A 106 -4.41 -7.92 -6.78
N VAL A 107 -5.45 -7.66 -5.98
CA VAL A 107 -5.56 -8.18 -4.61
C VAL A 107 -5.60 -9.70 -4.59
N MET A 108 -6.39 -10.33 -5.47
CA MET A 108 -6.45 -11.79 -5.59
C MET A 108 -5.10 -12.41 -5.96
N SER A 109 -4.35 -11.75 -6.85
CA SER A 109 -3.00 -12.20 -7.23
C SER A 109 -2.02 -12.13 -6.06
N ILE A 110 -2.06 -11.08 -5.25
CA ILE A 110 -1.21 -10.95 -4.06
C ILE A 110 -1.52 -12.06 -3.06
N ILE A 111 -2.80 -12.33 -2.81
CA ILE A 111 -3.22 -13.41 -1.90
C ILE A 111 -2.70 -14.75 -2.42
N ALA A 112 -2.87 -15.04 -3.72
CA ALA A 112 -2.37 -16.26 -4.33
C ALA A 112 -0.85 -16.40 -4.17
N VAL A 113 -0.10 -15.32 -4.38
CA VAL A 113 1.36 -15.31 -4.24
C VAL A 113 1.77 -15.53 -2.79
N MET A 114 1.10 -14.88 -1.82
CA MET A 114 1.37 -15.08 -0.39
C MET A 114 1.14 -16.54 0.03
N ILE A 115 0.09 -17.18 -0.49
CA ILE A 115 -0.19 -18.60 -0.26
C ILE A 115 0.89 -19.49 -0.88
N ILE A 116 1.26 -19.22 -2.14
CA ILE A 116 2.31 -19.98 -2.84
C ILE A 116 3.64 -19.82 -2.13
N GLY A 117 4.05 -18.60 -1.77
CA GLY A 117 5.28 -18.32 -1.04
C GLY A 117 5.35 -19.11 0.27
N ALA A 118 4.30 -19.05 1.08
CA ALA A 118 4.20 -19.85 2.30
C ALA A 118 4.25 -21.37 2.03
N GLY A 119 3.66 -21.85 0.93
CA GLY A 119 3.73 -23.25 0.52
C GLY A 119 5.13 -23.69 0.07
N LEU A 120 5.84 -22.84 -0.69
CA LEU A 120 7.21 -23.08 -1.16
C LEU A 120 8.21 -23.07 0.01
N ASP A 121 8.01 -22.19 0.99
CA ASP A 121 8.80 -22.15 2.22
C ASP A 121 8.60 -23.41 3.07
N ARG A 122 7.33 -23.80 3.29
CA ARG A 122 7.02 -25.01 4.08
C ARG A 122 7.52 -26.31 3.45
N THR A 123 7.62 -26.37 2.13
CA THR A 123 8.14 -27.55 1.41
C THR A 123 9.67 -27.56 1.31
N GLY A 124 10.36 -26.50 1.72
CA GLY A 124 11.83 -26.39 1.63
C GLY A 124 12.36 -26.14 0.21
N ILE A 125 11.47 -25.87 -0.76
CA ILE A 125 11.85 -25.59 -2.15
C ILE A 125 12.67 -24.31 -2.22
N MET A 126 12.33 -23.28 -1.44
CA MET A 126 13.08 -22.02 -1.40
C MET A 126 14.54 -22.22 -1.00
N GLY A 127 14.82 -23.13 -0.05
CA GLY A 127 16.18 -23.51 0.32
C GLY A 127 16.93 -24.22 -0.81
N THR A 128 16.24 -25.08 -1.57
CA THR A 128 16.84 -25.80 -2.72
C THR A 128 17.16 -24.83 -3.86
N VAL A 129 16.25 -23.90 -4.16
CA VAL A 129 16.45 -22.86 -5.19
C VAL A 129 17.60 -21.93 -4.80
N ALA A 130 17.66 -21.47 -3.55
CA ALA A 130 18.76 -20.64 -3.06
C ALA A 130 20.12 -21.35 -3.17
N ALA A 131 20.19 -22.63 -2.79
CA ALA A 131 21.41 -23.44 -2.94
C ALA A 131 21.81 -23.58 -4.42
N LEU A 132 20.84 -23.72 -5.32
CA LEU A 132 21.07 -23.82 -6.76
C LEU A 132 21.60 -22.50 -7.33
N ILE A 133 21.01 -21.36 -6.94
CA ILE A 133 21.49 -20.03 -7.31
C ILE A 133 22.94 -19.83 -6.84
N LEU A 134 23.27 -20.18 -5.59
CA LEU A 134 24.63 -20.07 -5.07
C LEU A 134 25.61 -21.02 -5.77
N LYS A 135 25.17 -22.23 -6.11
CA LYS A 135 25.99 -23.22 -6.85
C LYS A 135 26.42 -22.69 -8.22
N TYR A 136 25.53 -22.01 -8.95
CA TYR A 136 25.84 -21.47 -10.27
C TYR A 136 26.41 -20.04 -10.24
N GLY A 137 26.01 -19.21 -9.27
CA GLY A 137 26.48 -17.83 -9.09
C GLY A 137 27.85 -17.73 -8.40
N GLY A 138 28.24 -18.73 -7.60
CA GLY A 138 29.47 -18.73 -6.82
C GLY A 138 29.37 -17.80 -5.60
N THR A 139 30.47 -17.14 -5.23
CA THR A 139 30.56 -16.30 -4.02
C THR A 139 30.53 -14.80 -4.29
N THR A 140 30.51 -14.40 -5.56
CA THR A 140 30.62 -12.98 -5.93
C THR A 140 29.27 -12.38 -6.30
N GLU A 141 28.92 -11.29 -5.64
CA GLU A 141 27.68 -10.54 -5.84
C GLU A 141 27.46 -10.15 -7.32
N LYS A 142 28.53 -9.78 -8.05
CA LYS A 142 28.50 -9.48 -9.50
C LYS A 142 27.98 -10.63 -10.38
N ARG A 143 28.01 -11.87 -9.91
CA ARG A 143 27.47 -13.04 -10.62
C ARG A 143 26.09 -13.44 -10.09
N ILE A 144 25.84 -13.26 -8.80
CA ILE A 144 24.57 -13.63 -8.17
C ILE A 144 23.45 -12.66 -8.57
N ILE A 145 23.69 -11.35 -8.51
CA ILE A 145 22.69 -10.32 -8.85
C ILE A 145 22.06 -10.56 -10.24
N PRO A 146 22.83 -10.74 -11.33
CA PRO A 146 22.23 -10.94 -12.64
C PRO A 146 21.46 -12.27 -12.76
N ILE A 147 21.89 -13.33 -12.06
CA ILE A 147 21.18 -14.63 -12.05
C ILE A 147 19.82 -14.49 -11.37
N VAL A 148 19.78 -13.91 -10.17
CA VAL A 148 18.54 -13.65 -9.43
C VAL A 148 17.62 -12.73 -10.23
N SER A 149 18.17 -11.62 -10.76
CA SER A 149 17.40 -10.67 -11.56
C SER A 149 16.83 -11.30 -12.84
N ALA A 150 17.55 -12.20 -13.49
CA ALA A 150 17.06 -12.94 -14.65
C ALA A 150 15.95 -13.91 -14.26
N THR A 151 16.09 -14.65 -13.16
CA THR A 151 15.05 -15.56 -12.65
C THR A 151 13.78 -14.80 -12.28
N VAL A 152 13.90 -13.72 -11.49
CA VAL A 152 12.78 -12.86 -11.11
C VAL A 152 12.17 -12.20 -12.35
N GLY A 153 12.98 -11.71 -13.29
CA GLY A 153 12.50 -11.09 -14.52
C GLY A 153 11.70 -12.04 -15.43
N VAL A 154 12.13 -13.31 -15.54
CA VAL A 154 11.36 -14.33 -16.27
C VAL A 154 10.03 -14.60 -15.56
N ILE A 155 10.04 -14.80 -14.24
CA ILE A 155 8.81 -15.04 -13.46
C ILE A 155 7.86 -13.83 -13.56
N SER A 156 8.40 -12.61 -13.46
CA SER A 156 7.66 -11.35 -13.59
C SER A 156 7.06 -11.13 -14.97
N SER A 157 7.55 -11.79 -16.02
CA SER A 157 6.95 -11.69 -17.35
C SER A 157 5.63 -12.47 -17.48
N PHE A 158 5.39 -13.43 -16.58
CA PHE A 158 4.17 -14.24 -16.53
C PHE A 158 3.25 -13.90 -15.35
N MET A 159 3.76 -13.25 -14.30
CA MET A 159 3.01 -12.84 -13.10
C MET A 159 2.82 -11.32 -13.06
N GLN A 160 1.61 -10.86 -12.74
CA GLN A 160 1.34 -9.42 -12.53
C GLN A 160 2.32 -8.84 -11.51
N ASN A 161 2.82 -7.62 -11.72
CA ASN A 161 3.92 -6.93 -10.98
C ASN A 161 4.06 -7.21 -9.47
N VAL A 162 2.98 -7.52 -8.75
CA VAL A 162 3.05 -7.78 -7.30
C VAL A 162 3.51 -9.19 -6.95
N GLY A 163 3.28 -10.16 -7.83
CA GLY A 163 3.67 -11.55 -7.59
C GLY A 163 5.17 -11.83 -7.72
N ALA A 164 5.87 -11.03 -8.54
CA ALA A 164 7.31 -11.13 -8.71
C ALA A 164 8.12 -10.41 -7.61
N ALA A 165 7.51 -9.43 -6.93
CA ALA A 165 8.18 -8.71 -5.84
C ALA A 165 8.19 -9.49 -4.50
N ALA A 166 7.32 -10.48 -4.36
CA ALA A 166 7.21 -11.31 -3.15
C ALA A 166 7.98 -12.64 -3.23
N LEU A 167 8.56 -12.98 -4.40
CA LEU A 167 9.39 -14.16 -4.65
C LEU A 167 10.87 -13.76 -4.77
#